data_AF-A0A955U4S8-F1
#
_entry.id   AF-A0A955U4S8-F1
#
_cell.length_a   1.000
_cell.length_b   1.000
_cell.length_c   1.000
_cell.angle_alpha   90.00
_cell.angle_beta   90.00
_cell.angle_gamma   90.00
#
_symmetry.space_group_name_H-M   'P 1'
#
loop_
_entity.id
_entity.type
_entity.pdbx_description
1 polymer ?
#
loop_
_entity_poly.entity_id
_entity_poly.type
_entity_poly.pdbx_seq_one_letter_code
_entity_poly.pdbx_strand_id
1 'polypeptide(L)'
;IDDDCDLLVDASDPTVTDARFSWPDADGDGHGAADEPPLLVCNEIERRAFDALDCNDGDAAVHVGATEVCGGGDEDCDGLVDDLDPDLNASNGVFGYRDLDGDGLGDPNDRQRRCTLGGDRVDNALDCDDLDPRVGADWWVTDADGDGVGGGLLVAGTGCVGPANTVNAALLDCDDADPTVHPLAAERCGDGIDQDCTGFDPACHEPFRTLQDVTAVGQSVLPGPASLLAPAGDLDGDGHEDLAELTGTRLTLFFGPLPEVFGTFTDSLEITLPEPGSSLLALDGGLVVGSPTTSETWVVSGPRNAITVERDLAGTLADGGHTLADAGPARMALVGFEDGASLVEVGGLQSDLDQGCLVFAGAPLGDGLVASGDVFGLGGGDALTGAPTAAGGDGQLWVWRSASCWPSLPLDTICSMCVTGEAGDGLGSMVGFADLDGDGRDEVIGASESWGGDGRGAVMIYGALPTTRTHRIEGSWQGMALGRTFAAADVDGDGVEELAVGVPEAAVGGPDSGAVYVFDTPLPAIADTSDASWILYSPDGDALGASVNAVDLDGDGVGELLLSGDTSTWWIPPL
;
A
#
# COMPACT_ATOMS: atom_id res chain seq x y z
N ILE A 1 7.84 0.44 85.91
CA ILE A 1 8.16 -0.19 87.23
C ILE A 1 9.01 -1.41 86.89
N ASP A 2 10.04 -1.74 87.68
CA ASP A 2 10.85 -2.95 87.44
C ASP A 2 10.11 -4.15 88.04
N ASP A 3 9.40 -4.90 87.19
CA ASP A 3 8.52 -6.00 87.59
C ASP A 3 9.25 -7.35 87.72
N ASP A 4 10.47 -7.49 87.19
CA ASP A 4 11.25 -8.74 87.21
C ASP A 4 12.63 -8.62 87.90
N CYS A 5 12.97 -7.42 88.38
CA CYS A 5 14.15 -7.04 89.17
C CYS A 5 15.50 -7.12 88.43
N ASP A 6 15.52 -6.96 87.10
CA ASP A 6 16.75 -6.97 86.31
C ASP A 6 17.44 -5.60 86.15
N LEU A 7 16.84 -4.54 86.74
CA LEU A 7 17.25 -3.12 86.70
C LEU A 7 16.98 -2.41 85.38
N LEU A 8 16.33 -3.06 84.42
CA LEU A 8 15.76 -2.42 83.25
C LEU A 8 14.29 -2.10 83.53
N VAL A 9 13.79 -1.03 82.93
CA VAL A 9 12.40 -0.60 83.11
C VAL A 9 11.81 -0.16 81.78
N ASP A 10 10.53 -0.46 81.62
CA ASP A 10 9.71 -0.04 80.50
C ASP A 10 10.41 -0.34 79.15
N ALA A 11 10.41 0.57 78.17
CA ALA A 11 10.99 0.31 76.84
C ALA A 11 12.51 0.01 76.80
N SER A 12 13.23 0.12 77.93
CA SER A 12 14.65 -0.27 78.03
C SER A 12 14.86 -1.74 78.45
N ASP A 13 13.79 -2.44 78.83
CA ASP A 13 13.80 -3.85 79.24
C ASP A 13 13.45 -4.77 78.04
N PRO A 14 14.37 -5.66 77.60
CA PRO A 14 14.17 -6.53 76.44
C PRO A 14 13.14 -7.64 76.68
N THR A 15 12.66 -7.82 77.91
CA THR A 15 11.63 -8.81 78.26
C THR A 15 10.20 -8.28 78.10
N VAL A 16 10.04 -6.98 77.83
CA VAL A 16 8.74 -6.34 77.57
C VAL A 16 8.12 -6.88 76.28
N THR A 17 6.86 -7.32 76.36
CA THR A 17 6.15 -7.98 75.25
C THR A 17 4.99 -7.17 74.67
N ASP A 18 4.59 -6.09 75.33
CA ASP A 18 3.46 -5.22 74.98
C ASP A 18 3.88 -3.81 74.54
N ALA A 19 5.18 -3.54 74.44
CA ALA A 19 5.69 -2.30 73.86
C ALA A 19 5.32 -2.21 72.37
N ARG A 20 4.99 -1.00 71.92
CA ARG A 20 4.65 -0.68 70.53
C ARG A 20 5.50 0.46 70.02
N PHE A 21 5.78 0.44 68.72
CA PHE A 21 6.36 1.59 68.05
C PHE A 21 5.28 2.67 67.91
N SER A 22 5.69 3.91 68.12
CA SER A 22 4.85 5.11 67.94
C SER A 22 5.63 6.15 67.15
N TRP A 23 4.93 6.90 66.30
CA TRP A 23 5.49 7.95 65.45
C TRP A 23 4.99 9.32 65.95
N PRO A 24 5.74 10.41 65.75
CA PRO A 24 5.22 11.77 65.98
C PRO A 24 3.91 11.98 65.22
N ASP A 25 2.98 12.70 65.84
CA ASP A 25 1.70 13.15 65.27
C ASP A 25 1.55 14.64 65.67
N ALA A 26 2.14 15.52 64.87
CA ALA A 26 2.32 16.93 65.19
C ALA A 26 1.08 17.77 64.91
N ASP A 27 0.28 17.43 63.90
CA ASP A 27 -0.99 18.10 63.61
C ASP A 27 -2.17 17.55 64.43
N GLY A 28 -2.11 16.30 64.90
CA GLY A 28 -3.09 15.68 65.79
C GLY A 28 -4.26 14.99 65.08
N ASP A 29 -4.08 14.53 63.84
CA ASP A 29 -5.11 13.80 63.09
C ASP A 29 -5.21 12.31 63.48
N GLY A 30 -4.21 11.80 64.20
CA GLY A 30 -4.13 10.42 64.68
C GLY A 30 -3.30 9.49 63.81
N HIS A 31 -2.67 9.99 62.75
CA HIS A 31 -1.69 9.31 61.92
C HIS A 31 -0.27 9.80 62.25
N GLY A 32 0.71 8.94 61.99
CA GLY A 32 2.08 9.20 62.42
C GLY A 32 3.04 9.42 61.26
N ALA A 33 3.95 10.39 61.42
CA ALA A 33 4.95 10.77 60.43
C ALA A 33 5.73 9.55 59.88
N ALA A 34 5.56 9.24 58.59
CA ALA A 34 6.14 8.06 57.97
C ALA A 34 7.66 8.14 57.76
N ASP A 35 8.23 9.35 57.69
CA ASP A 35 9.64 9.63 57.45
C ASP A 35 10.48 9.80 58.73
N GLU A 36 9.84 9.87 59.90
CA GLU A 36 10.50 10.00 61.19
C GLU A 36 10.72 8.65 61.90
N PRO A 37 11.82 8.50 62.67
CA PRO A 37 12.10 7.25 63.36
C PRO A 37 11.10 7.02 64.52
N PRO A 38 10.56 5.79 64.66
CA PRO A 38 9.63 5.49 65.74
C PRO A 38 10.30 5.49 67.12
N LEU A 39 9.52 5.80 68.15
CA LEU A 39 9.88 5.56 69.55
C LEU A 39 9.14 4.33 70.06
N LEU A 40 9.86 3.43 70.71
CA LEU A 40 9.27 2.30 71.42
C LEU A 40 8.68 2.79 72.75
N VAL A 41 7.38 2.58 72.94
CA VAL A 41 6.62 3.06 74.11
C VAL A 41 5.76 1.94 74.70
N CYS A 42 5.50 2.03 76.00
CA CYS A 42 4.67 1.06 76.74
C CYS A 42 3.24 1.56 77.00
N ASN A 43 2.97 2.82 76.69
CA ASN A 43 1.68 3.48 76.89
C ASN A 43 1.48 4.58 75.82
N GLU A 44 0.23 5.01 75.64
CA GLU A 44 -0.08 6.17 74.81
C GLU A 44 0.65 7.43 75.31
N ILE A 45 1.23 8.15 74.35
CA ILE A 45 1.90 9.43 74.56
C ILE A 45 1.15 10.46 73.70
N GLU A 46 0.80 11.60 74.29
CA GLU A 46 0.18 12.70 73.52
C GLU A 46 1.06 13.11 72.32
N ARG A 47 0.42 13.46 71.19
CA ARG A 47 1.09 13.83 69.92
C ARG A 47 1.89 12.70 69.29
N ARG A 48 1.40 11.46 69.38
CA ARG A 48 1.97 10.30 68.70
C ARG A 48 0.89 9.32 68.24
N ALA A 49 1.07 8.76 67.05
CA ALA A 49 0.24 7.68 66.50
C ALA A 49 0.95 6.32 66.54
N PHE A 50 0.19 5.23 66.40
CA PHE A 50 0.72 3.85 66.38
C PHE A 50 0.86 3.26 64.98
N ASP A 51 0.71 4.10 63.96
CA ASP A 51 0.97 3.80 62.57
C ASP A 51 1.91 4.86 61.97
N ALA A 52 2.40 4.58 60.76
CA ALA A 52 3.33 5.41 60.02
C ALA A 52 2.71 5.75 58.67
N LEU A 53 1.52 6.34 58.72
CA LEU A 53 0.62 6.54 57.57
C LEU A 53 0.42 8.01 57.21
N ASP A 54 1.23 8.90 57.76
CA ASP A 54 1.18 10.33 57.47
C ASP A 54 2.42 10.75 56.66
N CYS A 55 2.22 11.23 55.44
CA CYS A 55 3.30 11.74 54.58
C CYS A 55 3.58 13.24 54.77
N ASN A 56 2.77 13.96 55.54
CA ASN A 56 2.96 15.36 55.92
C ASN A 56 2.37 15.67 57.32
N ASP A 57 3.14 15.35 58.38
CA ASP A 57 2.83 15.54 59.81
C ASP A 57 2.49 16.99 60.25
N GLY A 58 2.53 17.94 59.33
CA GLY A 58 2.13 19.32 59.55
C GLY A 58 0.72 19.67 59.07
N ASP A 59 0.03 18.75 58.39
CA ASP A 59 -1.27 18.96 57.77
C ASP A 59 -2.23 17.78 57.98
N ALA A 60 -3.17 17.96 58.90
CA ALA A 60 -4.19 16.97 59.30
C ALA A 60 -5.15 16.52 58.18
N ALA A 61 -5.00 17.06 56.96
CA ALA A 61 -5.72 16.63 55.77
C ALA A 61 -4.92 15.64 54.90
N VAL A 62 -3.67 15.34 55.27
CA VAL A 62 -2.73 14.53 54.48
C VAL A 62 -2.34 13.27 55.24
N HIS A 63 -2.95 12.14 54.91
CA HIS A 63 -2.69 10.86 55.55
C HIS A 63 -3.31 9.72 54.74
N VAL A 64 -2.88 8.46 54.94
CA VAL A 64 -3.47 7.33 54.23
C VAL A 64 -4.99 7.25 54.44
N GLY A 65 -5.73 7.25 53.34
CA GLY A 65 -7.19 7.23 53.32
C GLY A 65 -7.84 8.60 53.52
N ALA A 66 -7.06 9.69 53.46
CA ALA A 66 -7.61 11.02 53.25
C ALA A 66 -8.31 11.11 51.89
N THR A 67 -8.91 12.27 51.62
CA THR A 67 -9.66 12.50 50.39
C THR A 67 -8.82 13.35 49.46
N GLU A 68 -8.45 12.79 48.32
CA GLU A 68 -7.69 13.49 47.29
C GLU A 68 -8.44 14.73 46.77
N VAL A 69 -7.73 15.85 46.68
CA VAL A 69 -8.27 17.15 46.32
C VAL A 69 -7.35 17.89 45.35
N CYS A 70 -7.95 18.60 44.37
CA CYS A 70 -7.18 19.49 43.50
C CYS A 70 -6.37 20.52 44.30
N GLY A 71 -5.04 20.47 44.18
CA GLY A 71 -4.13 21.31 44.96
C GLY A 71 -2.64 21.10 44.70
N GLY A 72 -2.24 20.06 43.96
CA GLY A 72 -0.85 19.71 43.70
C GLY A 72 -0.17 18.91 44.83
N GLY A 73 -0.95 18.41 45.80
CA GLY A 73 -0.52 17.54 46.89
C GLY A 73 -0.97 16.10 46.67
N ASP A 74 -0.35 15.16 47.40
CA ASP A 74 -0.80 13.77 47.52
C ASP A 74 -1.44 13.68 48.91
N GLU A 75 -2.77 13.79 48.98
CA GLU A 75 -3.44 13.88 50.27
C GLU A 75 -3.61 12.52 50.92
N ASP A 76 -3.80 11.45 50.14
CA ASP A 76 -4.00 10.11 50.67
C ASP A 76 -2.73 9.24 50.73
N CYS A 77 -1.58 9.83 50.42
CA CYS A 77 -0.25 9.27 50.52
C CYS A 77 -0.05 7.96 49.71
N ASP A 78 -0.76 7.80 48.59
CA ASP A 78 -0.66 6.62 47.72
C ASP A 78 0.37 6.79 46.58
N GLY A 79 0.87 8.02 46.39
CA GLY A 79 1.87 8.41 45.40
C GLY A 79 1.29 8.96 44.08
N LEU A 80 -0.03 9.07 43.97
CA LEU A 80 -0.74 9.76 42.90
C LEU A 80 -1.11 11.17 43.37
N VAL A 81 -1.30 12.07 42.41
CA VAL A 81 -1.58 13.49 42.68
C VAL A 81 -2.58 14.00 41.65
N ASP A 82 -3.61 14.69 42.12
CA ASP A 82 -4.60 15.41 41.34
C ASP A 82 -5.19 14.55 40.18
N ASP A 83 -4.92 14.95 38.93
CA ASP A 83 -5.42 14.36 37.69
C ASP A 83 -4.88 12.95 37.41
N LEU A 84 -3.82 12.54 38.13
CA LEU A 84 -3.25 11.20 38.03
C LEU A 84 -3.86 10.24 39.07
N ASP A 85 -4.66 10.75 39.98
CA ASP A 85 -5.29 9.99 41.06
C ASP A 85 -6.74 9.59 40.70
N PRO A 86 -7.06 8.28 40.65
CA PRO A 86 -8.41 7.80 40.37
C PRO A 86 -9.43 8.09 41.49
N ASP A 87 -8.99 8.38 42.71
CA ASP A 87 -9.81 8.59 43.91
C ASP A 87 -10.14 10.10 44.15
N LEU A 88 -9.72 10.99 43.24
CA LEU A 88 -10.01 12.44 43.25
C LEU A 88 -11.47 12.79 43.57
N ASN A 89 -11.67 13.61 44.61
CA ASN A 89 -12.99 13.92 45.11
C ASN A 89 -13.87 14.74 44.15
N ALA A 90 -15.17 14.48 44.26
CA ALA A 90 -16.22 15.15 43.52
C ALA A 90 -16.42 16.66 43.78
N SER A 91 -15.87 17.17 44.88
CA SER A 91 -16.24 18.48 45.42
C SER A 91 -15.39 19.64 44.87
N ASN A 92 -14.29 19.33 44.19
CA ASN A 92 -13.37 20.32 43.61
C ASN A 92 -12.80 19.94 42.22
N GLY A 93 -13.00 18.70 41.75
CA GLY A 93 -12.81 18.33 40.34
C GLY A 93 -14.07 18.56 39.49
N VAL A 94 -13.88 18.86 38.21
CA VAL A 94 -14.95 18.89 37.20
C VAL A 94 -14.97 17.57 36.43
N PHE A 95 -16.16 17.18 35.94
CA PHE A 95 -16.24 16.05 35.02
C PHE A 95 -15.81 16.51 33.62
N GLY A 96 -14.80 15.84 33.08
CA GLY A 96 -14.41 15.94 31.69
C GLY A 96 -14.84 14.69 30.95
N TYR A 97 -15.35 14.86 29.75
CA TYR A 97 -15.76 13.82 28.82
C TYR A 97 -14.80 13.84 27.65
N ARG A 98 -14.35 12.66 27.19
CA ARG A 98 -13.37 12.60 26.10
C ARG A 98 -13.98 13.11 24.80
N ASP A 99 -13.18 13.86 24.06
CA ASP A 99 -13.47 14.48 22.77
C ASP A 99 -12.34 14.07 21.83
N LEU A 100 -12.50 12.92 21.18
CA LEU A 100 -11.46 12.29 20.38
C LEU A 100 -11.44 12.78 18.92
N ASP A 101 -12.58 13.23 18.39
CA ASP A 101 -12.68 13.80 17.06
C ASP A 101 -12.50 15.34 17.00
N GLY A 102 -12.56 16.01 18.16
CA GLY A 102 -12.25 17.43 18.33
C GLY A 102 -13.41 18.38 18.00
N ASP A 103 -14.66 17.91 17.99
CA ASP A 103 -15.83 18.72 17.68
C ASP A 103 -16.33 19.58 18.87
N GLY A 104 -15.80 19.32 20.07
CA GLY A 104 -16.14 20.01 21.31
C GLY A 104 -17.29 19.38 22.09
N LEU A 105 -17.79 18.23 21.66
CA LEU A 105 -18.73 17.37 22.36
C LEU A 105 -17.96 16.23 23.04
N GLY A 106 -18.49 15.72 24.15
CA GLY A 106 -17.80 14.70 24.93
C GLY A 106 -18.59 13.40 25.07
N ASP A 107 -17.89 12.27 24.99
CA ASP A 107 -18.46 10.92 25.11
C ASP A 107 -19.03 10.70 26.53
N PRO A 108 -20.35 10.47 26.69
CA PRO A 108 -20.98 10.16 27.97
C PRO A 108 -20.46 8.88 28.62
N ASN A 109 -19.84 7.97 27.86
CA ASN A 109 -19.28 6.71 28.35
C ASN A 109 -17.83 6.85 28.83
N ASP A 110 -17.05 7.78 28.27
CA ASP A 110 -15.69 8.09 28.73
C ASP A 110 -15.65 9.33 29.65
N ARG A 111 -16.24 9.16 30.84
CA ARG A 111 -16.28 10.19 31.88
C ARG A 111 -15.14 10.03 32.90
N GLN A 112 -14.33 11.07 33.09
CA GLN A 112 -13.31 11.15 34.14
C GLN A 112 -13.42 12.44 34.94
N ARG A 113 -12.98 12.41 36.21
CA ARG A 113 -12.81 13.63 37.01
C ARG A 113 -11.44 14.25 36.72
N ARG A 114 -11.41 15.58 36.62
CA ARG A 114 -10.20 16.36 36.38
C ARG A 114 -10.21 17.64 37.19
N CYS A 115 -9.03 18.14 37.56
CA CYS A 115 -8.83 19.44 38.20
C CYS A 115 -8.92 20.59 37.21
N THR A 116 -8.45 20.38 35.97
CA THR A 116 -8.62 21.35 34.88
C THR A 116 -9.09 20.64 33.61
N LEU A 117 -10.05 21.23 32.90
CA LEU A 117 -10.43 20.76 31.57
C LEU A 117 -9.47 21.34 30.53
N GLY A 118 -8.92 20.45 29.71
CA GLY A 118 -7.95 20.75 28.66
C GLY A 118 -7.43 19.45 28.05
N GLY A 119 -6.81 19.55 26.88
CA GLY A 119 -6.46 18.38 26.08
C GLY A 119 -7.67 17.85 25.31
N ASP A 120 -7.88 16.54 25.32
CA ASP A 120 -8.93 15.80 24.62
C ASP A 120 -10.21 15.65 25.46
N ARG A 121 -10.56 16.63 26.32
CA ARG A 121 -11.75 16.54 27.20
C ARG A 121 -12.54 17.84 27.33
N VAL A 122 -13.86 17.73 27.31
CA VAL A 122 -14.83 18.84 27.41
C VAL A 122 -15.82 18.69 28.58
N ASP A 123 -16.58 19.75 28.89
CA ASP A 123 -17.49 19.83 30.06
C ASP A 123 -18.92 19.32 29.80
N ASN A 124 -19.16 18.68 28.65
CA ASN A 124 -20.47 18.22 28.23
C ASN A 124 -20.43 16.74 27.80
N ALA A 125 -21.58 16.07 27.89
CA ALA A 125 -21.74 14.64 27.62
C ALA A 125 -22.65 14.43 26.40
N LEU A 126 -22.35 15.14 25.32
CA LEU A 126 -23.23 15.32 24.17
C LEU A 126 -22.73 14.62 22.90
N ASP A 127 -21.65 13.86 22.97
CA ASP A 127 -21.16 13.09 21.83
C ASP A 127 -21.74 11.68 21.85
N CYS A 128 -22.32 11.22 20.76
CA CYS A 128 -22.89 9.89 20.67
C CYS A 128 -22.02 8.91 19.88
N ASP A 129 -20.99 9.40 19.19
CA ASP A 129 -19.96 8.62 18.50
C ASP A 129 -18.65 9.43 18.47
N ASP A 130 -17.77 9.17 19.44
CA ASP A 130 -16.47 9.86 19.70
C ASP A 130 -15.44 9.73 18.55
N LEU A 131 -15.84 9.17 17.41
CA LEU A 131 -15.02 9.06 16.19
C LEU A 131 -15.62 9.83 15.00
N ASP A 132 -16.82 10.40 15.13
CA ASP A 132 -17.51 11.12 14.06
C ASP A 132 -18.01 12.51 14.52
N PRO A 133 -17.33 13.61 14.08
CA PRO A 133 -17.59 14.98 14.55
C PRO A 133 -18.94 15.55 14.07
N ARG A 134 -19.77 14.72 13.45
CA ARG A 134 -21.11 15.04 12.97
C ARG A 134 -22.21 14.50 13.91
N VAL A 135 -21.88 13.62 14.87
CA VAL A 135 -22.85 12.80 15.61
C VAL A 135 -23.01 13.28 17.06
N GLY A 136 -23.94 14.22 17.29
CA GLY A 136 -24.20 14.81 18.63
C GLY A 136 -25.59 14.54 19.22
N ALA A 137 -25.77 14.75 20.52
CA ALA A 137 -26.98 14.40 21.29
C ALA A 137 -28.18 15.35 21.12
N ASP A 138 -28.03 16.46 20.38
CA ASP A 138 -29.00 17.55 20.36
C ASP A 138 -30.06 17.45 19.25
N TRP A 139 -29.80 16.68 18.19
CA TRP A 139 -30.64 16.72 16.98
C TRP A 139 -30.87 15.34 16.39
N TRP A 140 -32.13 14.91 16.41
CA TRP A 140 -32.59 13.67 15.80
C TRP A 140 -33.43 13.98 14.58
N VAL A 141 -33.33 13.14 13.56
CA VAL A 141 -34.17 13.19 12.35
C VAL A 141 -35.03 11.94 12.30
N THR A 142 -36.26 12.06 11.79
CA THR A 142 -37.10 10.89 11.54
C THR A 142 -36.41 10.02 10.49
N ASP A 143 -36.41 8.71 10.71
CA ASP A 143 -36.03 7.68 9.72
C ASP A 143 -37.34 6.95 9.36
N ALA A 144 -37.91 7.30 8.22
CA ALA A 144 -39.27 6.90 7.88
C ALA A 144 -39.37 5.61 7.07
N ASP A 145 -38.31 5.18 6.39
CA ASP A 145 -38.24 3.94 5.63
C ASP A 145 -37.36 2.85 6.27
N GLY A 146 -36.56 3.20 7.28
CA GLY A 146 -35.85 2.29 8.16
C GLY A 146 -34.45 1.88 7.68
N ASP A 147 -33.77 2.72 6.89
CA ASP A 147 -32.43 2.44 6.37
C ASP A 147 -31.28 2.87 7.31
N GLY A 148 -31.60 3.65 8.36
CA GLY A 148 -30.63 4.13 9.34
C GLY A 148 -30.07 5.54 9.08
N VAL A 149 -30.51 6.20 8.02
CA VAL A 149 -30.31 7.63 7.74
C VAL A 149 -31.67 8.35 7.88
N GLY A 150 -31.69 9.67 8.02
CA GLY A 150 -32.98 10.38 8.16
C GLY A 150 -32.99 11.71 7.45
N GLY A 151 -34.11 12.03 6.79
CA GLY A 151 -34.26 13.20 5.91
C GLY A 151 -35.29 14.20 6.39
N GLY A 152 -35.94 13.91 7.52
CA GLY A 152 -37.17 14.55 7.95
C GLY A 152 -37.05 15.72 8.94
N LEU A 153 -38.17 16.00 9.59
CA LEU A 153 -38.30 17.06 10.61
C LEU A 153 -37.38 16.77 11.81
N LEU A 154 -36.58 17.77 12.20
CA LEU A 154 -35.81 17.75 13.45
C LEU A 154 -36.73 17.47 14.65
N VAL A 155 -36.43 16.38 15.35
CA VAL A 155 -37.08 15.98 16.59
C VAL A 155 -36.13 16.26 17.74
N ALA A 156 -36.60 17.01 18.74
CA ALA A 156 -35.84 17.23 19.96
C ALA A 156 -35.73 15.90 20.74
N GLY A 157 -34.50 15.41 20.90
CA GLY A 157 -34.19 14.29 21.80
C GLY A 157 -33.61 14.78 23.12
N THR A 158 -33.33 13.83 24.02
CA THR A 158 -32.57 14.09 25.24
C THR A 158 -31.49 13.02 25.36
N GLY A 159 -30.23 13.37 25.03
CA GLY A 159 -29.09 12.45 25.09
C GLY A 159 -28.98 11.55 23.85
N CYS A 160 -28.07 10.58 23.91
CA CYS A 160 -27.72 9.66 22.80
C CYS A 160 -28.73 8.56 22.50
N VAL A 161 -29.95 8.69 23.00
CA VAL A 161 -31.06 7.80 22.66
C VAL A 161 -32.20 8.66 22.15
N GLY A 162 -32.40 8.61 20.85
CA GLY A 162 -33.48 9.32 20.17
C GLY A 162 -34.85 8.76 20.52
N PRO A 163 -35.92 9.53 20.23
CA PRO A 163 -37.27 9.00 20.15
C PRO A 163 -37.37 7.77 19.22
N ALA A 164 -38.46 7.01 19.33
CA ALA A 164 -38.67 5.87 18.43
C ALA A 164 -38.75 6.33 16.96
N ASN A 165 -38.10 5.59 16.07
CA ASN A 165 -38.02 5.85 14.62
C ASN A 165 -37.28 7.16 14.28
N THR A 166 -36.18 7.45 14.98
CA THR A 166 -35.29 8.58 14.66
C THR A 166 -33.84 8.14 14.70
N VAL A 167 -33.01 8.77 13.88
CA VAL A 167 -31.54 8.61 13.85
C VAL A 167 -30.84 9.95 14.08
N ASN A 168 -29.53 9.92 14.29
CA ASN A 168 -28.74 11.13 14.52
C ASN A 168 -28.65 11.96 13.24
N ALA A 169 -28.78 13.28 13.33
CA ALA A 169 -28.85 14.19 12.18
C ALA A 169 -27.52 14.40 11.41
N ALA A 170 -26.55 13.50 11.58
CA ALA A 170 -25.22 13.59 10.98
C ALA A 170 -25.24 13.47 9.44
N LEU A 171 -26.17 12.68 8.90
CA LEU A 171 -26.36 12.46 7.46
C LEU A 171 -27.83 12.72 7.12
N LEU A 172 -28.08 13.60 6.16
CA LEU A 172 -29.43 13.98 5.76
C LEU A 172 -29.84 13.17 4.54
N ASP A 173 -30.86 12.36 4.71
CA ASP A 173 -31.47 11.59 3.63
C ASP A 173 -32.23 12.51 2.65
N CYS A 174 -31.99 12.36 1.35
CA CYS A 174 -32.65 13.12 0.31
C CYS A 174 -34.02 12.54 -0.10
N ASP A 175 -34.31 11.26 0.15
CA ASP A 175 -35.62 10.65 -0.02
C ASP A 175 -35.96 9.64 1.10
N ASP A 176 -36.34 10.21 2.26
CA ASP A 176 -36.77 9.55 3.52
C ASP A 176 -38.01 8.63 3.40
N ALA A 177 -38.39 8.22 2.19
CA ALA A 177 -39.46 7.28 1.90
C ALA A 177 -39.00 6.08 1.06
N ASP A 178 -37.75 6.06 0.58
CA ASP A 178 -37.15 4.97 -0.18
C ASP A 178 -35.80 4.54 0.44
N PRO A 179 -35.72 3.35 1.08
CA PRO A 179 -34.53 2.89 1.79
C PRO A 179 -33.36 2.49 0.87
N THR A 180 -33.44 2.85 -0.42
CA THR A 180 -32.38 2.66 -1.41
C THR A 180 -31.77 3.97 -1.90
N VAL A 181 -32.25 5.11 -1.39
CA VAL A 181 -31.81 6.46 -1.75
C VAL A 181 -31.40 7.16 -0.45
N HIS A 182 -30.11 7.21 -0.15
CA HIS A 182 -29.54 7.84 1.04
C HIS A 182 -28.04 8.10 0.83
N PRO A 183 -27.39 9.04 1.56
CA PRO A 183 -25.96 9.40 1.37
C PRO A 183 -24.90 8.31 1.51
N LEU A 184 -25.29 7.09 1.89
CA LEU A 184 -24.42 5.92 1.99
C LEU A 184 -24.78 4.83 0.96
N ALA A 185 -25.77 5.09 0.11
CA ALA A 185 -26.20 4.18 -0.92
C ALA A 185 -25.15 4.15 -2.03
N ALA A 186 -25.02 3.00 -2.68
CA ALA A 186 -24.23 2.89 -3.90
C ALA A 186 -25.04 3.45 -5.08
N GLU A 187 -24.43 4.32 -5.86
CA GLU A 187 -25.01 4.89 -7.07
C GLU A 187 -25.36 3.82 -8.12
N ARG A 188 -26.51 4.00 -8.75
CA ARG A 188 -26.90 3.30 -9.98
C ARG A 188 -26.98 4.31 -11.09
N CYS A 189 -25.87 4.38 -11.82
CA CYS A 189 -25.74 5.27 -12.95
C CYS A 189 -26.95 5.24 -13.90
N GLY A 190 -27.29 6.40 -14.46
CA GLY A 190 -28.16 6.58 -15.62
C GLY A 190 -29.60 6.10 -15.45
N ASP A 191 -30.04 5.77 -14.23
CA ASP A 191 -31.41 5.38 -13.95
C ASP A 191 -32.34 6.58 -13.63
N GLY A 192 -31.75 7.77 -13.52
CA GLY A 192 -32.42 9.04 -13.27
C GLY A 192 -32.69 9.30 -11.78
N ILE A 193 -32.14 8.49 -10.88
CA ILE A 193 -32.24 8.62 -9.43
C ILE A 193 -30.82 8.84 -8.90
N ASP A 194 -30.66 9.82 -8.02
CA ASP A 194 -29.42 10.14 -7.29
C ASP A 194 -29.51 9.39 -5.96
N GLN A 195 -28.99 8.16 -5.90
CA GLN A 195 -29.13 7.30 -4.73
C GLN A 195 -28.26 7.77 -3.58
N ASP A 196 -27.09 8.38 -3.83
CA ASP A 196 -26.15 8.83 -2.80
C ASP A 196 -26.33 10.31 -2.41
N CYS A 197 -27.37 10.96 -2.93
CA CYS A 197 -27.76 12.33 -2.58
C CYS A 197 -26.68 13.39 -2.86
N THR A 198 -25.72 13.12 -3.76
CA THR A 198 -24.68 14.08 -4.14
C THR A 198 -25.20 15.18 -5.07
N GLY A 199 -26.42 15.04 -5.58
CA GLY A 199 -27.03 15.92 -6.57
C GLY A 199 -26.61 15.56 -8.00
N PHE A 200 -26.04 14.37 -8.19
CA PHE A 200 -25.49 13.91 -9.45
C PHE A 200 -25.79 12.42 -9.65
N ASP A 201 -26.71 12.11 -10.56
CA ASP A 201 -26.83 10.77 -11.14
C ASP A 201 -25.72 10.64 -12.22
N PRO A 202 -24.64 9.87 -11.96
CA PRO A 202 -23.60 9.66 -12.94
C PRO A 202 -24.21 9.04 -14.18
N ALA A 203 -23.94 9.62 -15.36
CA ALA A 203 -24.26 8.92 -16.59
C ALA A 203 -23.56 7.56 -16.55
N CYS A 204 -24.25 6.48 -16.93
CA CYS A 204 -23.56 5.21 -17.09
C CYS A 204 -22.43 5.39 -18.08
N HIS A 205 -21.23 5.48 -17.54
CA HIS A 205 -20.05 5.17 -18.26
C HIS A 205 -20.15 3.68 -18.49
N GLU A 206 -20.60 3.26 -19.67
CA GLU A 206 -20.51 1.86 -20.03
C GLU A 206 -19.01 1.52 -19.98
N PRO A 207 -18.53 0.71 -19.01
CA PRO A 207 -17.12 0.36 -18.93
C PRO A 207 -16.72 -0.45 -20.18
N PHE A 208 -17.70 -0.95 -20.92
CA PHE A 208 -17.53 -1.60 -22.21
C PHE A 208 -17.30 -0.57 -23.32
N ARG A 209 -16.04 -0.22 -23.54
CA ARG A 209 -15.63 0.45 -24.77
C ARG A 209 -15.20 -0.60 -25.78
N THR A 210 -15.97 -0.75 -26.86
CA THR A 210 -15.41 -1.45 -28.01
C THR A 210 -14.22 -0.63 -28.50
N LEU A 211 -13.16 -1.28 -29.01
CA LEU A 211 -12.09 -0.57 -29.73
C LEU A 211 -12.59 0.20 -30.97
N GLN A 212 -13.87 0.07 -31.35
CA GLN A 212 -14.51 0.88 -32.37
C GLN A 212 -15.09 2.20 -31.82
N ASP A 213 -15.38 2.27 -30.52
CA ASP A 213 -15.88 3.45 -29.81
C ASP A 213 -14.75 4.26 -29.15
N VAL A 214 -13.60 3.63 -28.89
CA VAL A 214 -12.35 4.34 -28.60
C VAL A 214 -11.80 4.90 -29.90
N THR A 215 -11.43 6.18 -29.92
CA THR A 215 -10.75 6.76 -31.08
C THR A 215 -9.33 6.21 -31.12
N ALA A 216 -9.16 4.97 -31.58
CA ALA A 216 -7.86 4.38 -31.79
C ALA A 216 -7.06 5.21 -32.80
N VAL A 217 -5.88 5.67 -32.38
CA VAL A 217 -5.07 6.64 -33.14
C VAL A 217 -4.33 5.97 -34.31
N GLY A 218 -4.26 4.63 -34.30
CA GLY A 218 -3.84 3.83 -35.44
C GLY A 218 -4.10 2.33 -35.27
N GLN A 219 -4.40 1.64 -36.37
CA GLN A 219 -4.30 0.19 -36.49
C GLN A 219 -3.13 -0.13 -37.42
N SER A 220 -2.14 -0.86 -36.91
CA SER A 220 -1.26 -1.65 -37.77
C SER A 220 -2.07 -2.86 -38.26
N VAL A 221 -2.76 -2.73 -39.40
CA VAL A 221 -3.29 -3.90 -40.12
C VAL A 221 -2.12 -4.54 -40.88
N LEU A 222 -1.16 -5.09 -40.15
CA LEU A 222 -0.15 -5.95 -40.74
C LEU A 222 -0.62 -7.40 -40.60
N PRO A 223 -0.82 -8.12 -41.73
CA PRO A 223 -1.24 -9.52 -41.67
C PRO A 223 -0.06 -10.38 -41.22
N GLY A 224 0.00 -10.75 -39.93
CA GLY A 224 1.01 -11.65 -39.37
C GLY A 224 0.80 -11.92 -37.88
N PRO A 225 1.33 -13.05 -37.33
CA PRO A 225 1.06 -13.46 -35.95
C PRO A 225 1.72 -12.52 -34.94
N ALA A 226 1.08 -12.32 -33.78
CA ALA A 226 1.55 -11.70 -32.53
C ALA A 226 2.78 -10.77 -32.68
N SER A 227 2.53 -9.48 -32.86
CA SER A 227 3.56 -8.44 -32.73
C SER A 227 3.96 -8.28 -31.26
N LEU A 228 5.25 -8.32 -30.97
CA LEU A 228 5.80 -7.89 -29.67
C LEU A 228 6.04 -6.38 -29.74
N LEU A 229 5.49 -5.64 -28.79
CA LEU A 229 5.70 -4.20 -28.63
C LEU A 229 6.49 -3.97 -27.36
N ALA A 230 7.43 -3.05 -27.41
CA ALA A 230 8.13 -2.56 -26.23
C ALA A 230 8.51 -1.09 -26.43
N PRO A 231 8.41 -0.25 -25.38
CA PRO A 231 9.10 1.03 -25.37
C PRO A 231 10.59 0.77 -25.67
N ALA A 232 11.22 1.68 -26.40
CA ALA A 232 12.61 1.55 -26.83
C ALA A 232 13.54 2.59 -26.17
N GLY A 233 12.99 3.44 -25.28
CA GLY A 233 13.67 4.62 -24.76
C GLY A 233 13.91 5.67 -25.85
N ASP A 234 14.71 6.69 -25.55
CA ASP A 234 15.11 7.72 -26.53
C ASP A 234 16.31 7.23 -27.37
N LEU A 235 16.05 6.46 -28.43
CA LEU A 235 17.10 5.90 -29.28
C LEU A 235 17.77 6.95 -30.18
N ASP A 236 17.06 8.02 -30.54
CA ASP A 236 17.61 9.06 -31.40
C ASP A 236 18.15 10.31 -30.69
N GLY A 237 17.95 10.39 -29.38
CA GLY A 237 18.51 11.38 -28.47
C GLY A 237 17.79 12.72 -28.53
N ASP A 238 16.51 12.74 -28.91
CA ASP A 238 15.71 13.95 -29.06
C ASP A 238 14.91 14.32 -27.80
N GLY A 239 14.93 13.46 -26.78
CA GLY A 239 14.28 13.63 -25.49
C GLY A 239 12.87 13.06 -25.42
N HIS A 240 12.40 12.34 -26.44
CA HIS A 240 11.10 11.66 -26.47
C HIS A 240 11.28 10.13 -26.48
N GLU A 241 10.30 9.40 -25.96
CA GLU A 241 10.35 7.94 -25.97
C GLU A 241 10.04 7.37 -27.36
N ASP A 242 10.82 6.38 -27.78
CA ASP A 242 10.63 5.66 -29.04
C ASP A 242 9.93 4.31 -28.81
N LEU A 243 9.39 3.74 -29.89
CA LEU A 243 8.66 2.46 -29.86
C LEU A 243 9.31 1.43 -30.79
N ALA A 244 9.43 0.19 -30.31
CA ALA A 244 9.85 -0.96 -31.09
C ALA A 244 8.69 -1.96 -31.30
N GLU A 245 8.42 -2.32 -32.55
CA GLU A 245 7.51 -3.40 -32.93
C GLU A 245 8.28 -4.54 -33.61
N LEU A 246 8.15 -5.76 -33.08
CA LEU A 246 8.77 -6.96 -33.63
C LEU A 246 7.70 -7.95 -34.14
N THR A 247 7.75 -8.24 -35.44
CA THR A 247 6.89 -9.23 -36.09
C THR A 247 7.75 -10.25 -36.84
N GLY A 248 7.97 -11.41 -36.24
CA GLY A 248 8.85 -12.43 -36.81
C GLY A 248 10.27 -11.91 -36.99
N THR A 249 10.74 -11.77 -38.23
CA THR A 249 12.08 -11.25 -38.57
C THR A 249 12.11 -9.72 -38.76
N ARG A 250 10.98 -9.02 -38.60
CA ARG A 250 10.88 -7.59 -38.89
C ARG A 250 10.81 -6.81 -37.59
N LEU A 251 11.81 -5.98 -37.35
CA LEU A 251 11.81 -4.98 -36.27
C LEU A 251 11.53 -3.61 -36.90
N THR A 252 10.49 -2.93 -36.45
CA THR A 252 10.17 -1.56 -36.85
C THR A 252 10.38 -0.65 -35.65
N LEU A 253 11.22 0.37 -35.81
CA LEU A 253 11.41 1.43 -34.82
C LEU A 253 10.60 2.65 -35.24
N PHE A 254 9.87 3.23 -34.31
CA PHE A 254 9.11 4.47 -34.47
C PHE A 254 9.74 5.52 -33.56
N PHE A 255 10.18 6.63 -34.13
CA PHE A 255 10.84 7.69 -33.36
C PHE A 255 9.81 8.72 -32.89
N GLY A 256 9.85 9.05 -31.60
CA GLY A 256 9.03 10.09 -30.98
C GLY A 256 9.43 11.51 -31.42
N PRO A 257 8.72 12.56 -30.96
CA PRO A 257 7.37 12.50 -30.40
C PRO A 257 6.38 12.14 -31.52
N LEU A 258 5.51 11.17 -31.24
CA LEU A 258 4.47 10.78 -32.17
C LEU A 258 3.36 11.84 -32.17
N PRO A 259 2.82 12.24 -33.34
CA PRO A 259 1.77 13.24 -33.36
C PRO A 259 0.45 12.69 -32.81
N GLU A 260 -0.20 13.46 -31.92
CA GLU A 260 -1.57 13.25 -31.37
C GLU A 260 -2.66 12.94 -32.43
N VAL A 261 -2.42 13.27 -33.72
CA VAL A 261 -3.43 13.20 -34.79
C VAL A 261 -2.90 12.48 -36.04
N PHE A 262 -3.60 11.41 -36.43
CA PHE A 262 -3.59 10.69 -37.72
C PHE A 262 -2.40 10.93 -38.67
N GLY A 263 -1.59 9.88 -38.89
CA GLY A 263 -0.72 9.78 -40.06
C GLY A 263 -0.08 8.40 -40.21
N THR A 264 0.22 7.99 -41.44
CA THR A 264 1.25 6.97 -41.67
C THR A 264 2.48 7.39 -40.90
N PHE A 265 3.04 6.51 -40.05
CA PHE A 265 4.38 6.70 -39.47
C PHE A 265 5.32 7.09 -40.62
N THR A 266 5.58 8.39 -40.73
CA THR A 266 6.48 8.91 -41.78
C THR A 266 7.92 8.80 -41.33
N ASP A 267 8.11 8.53 -40.03
CA ASP A 267 9.37 8.43 -39.37
C ASP A 267 9.54 7.07 -38.67
N SER A 268 9.71 6.02 -39.50
CA SER A 268 10.02 4.69 -39.01
C SER A 268 11.25 4.11 -39.69
N LEU A 269 12.01 3.32 -38.94
CA LEU A 269 13.12 2.54 -39.45
C LEU A 269 12.78 1.05 -39.38
N GLU A 270 12.75 0.40 -40.54
CA GLU A 270 12.57 -1.04 -40.62
C GLU A 270 13.92 -1.75 -40.68
N ILE A 271 14.11 -2.71 -39.79
CA ILE A 271 15.28 -3.56 -39.67
C ILE A 271 14.84 -5.01 -39.90
N THR A 272 15.49 -5.67 -40.87
CA THR A 272 15.29 -7.11 -41.08
C THR A 272 16.30 -7.89 -40.24
N LEU A 273 15.80 -8.61 -39.24
CA LEU A 273 16.58 -9.53 -38.43
C LEU A 273 16.94 -10.79 -39.23
N PRO A 274 18.09 -11.41 -38.95
CA PRO A 274 18.52 -12.61 -39.68
C PRO A 274 17.67 -13.85 -39.38
N GLU A 275 17.03 -13.88 -38.22
CA GLU A 275 16.10 -14.93 -37.75
C GLU A 275 14.90 -14.29 -37.04
N PRO A 276 13.77 -15.01 -36.88
CA PRO A 276 12.64 -14.48 -36.12
C PRO A 276 13.07 -14.15 -34.69
N GLY A 277 12.72 -12.98 -34.20
CA GLY A 277 12.87 -12.63 -32.79
C GLY A 277 11.70 -13.16 -31.96
N SER A 278 11.90 -13.32 -30.66
CA SER A 278 10.88 -13.79 -29.70
C SER A 278 10.81 -12.96 -28.41
N SER A 279 11.68 -11.98 -28.23
CA SER A 279 11.69 -11.09 -27.08
C SER A 279 12.29 -9.73 -27.46
N LEU A 280 11.80 -8.68 -26.81
CA LEU A 280 12.32 -7.31 -26.91
C LEU A 280 12.64 -6.82 -25.49
N LEU A 281 13.76 -6.11 -25.36
CA LEU A 281 14.13 -5.42 -24.11
C LEU A 281 14.76 -4.07 -24.44
N ALA A 282 14.18 -3.00 -23.89
CA ALA A 282 14.72 -1.66 -23.95
C ALA A 282 15.92 -1.51 -23.01
N LEU A 283 16.93 -0.76 -23.45
CA LEU A 283 18.06 -0.30 -22.66
C LEU A 283 18.15 1.22 -22.83
N ASP A 284 18.79 1.90 -21.89
CA ASP A 284 19.11 3.31 -22.03
C ASP A 284 20.03 3.51 -23.26
N GLY A 285 19.47 4.05 -24.36
CA GLY A 285 20.15 4.23 -25.65
C GLY A 285 20.30 2.99 -26.54
N GLY A 286 19.51 1.92 -26.34
CA GLY A 286 19.54 0.73 -27.20
C GLY A 286 18.39 -0.26 -27.00
N LEU A 287 18.29 -1.25 -27.88
CA LEU A 287 17.27 -2.30 -27.87
C LEU A 287 17.91 -3.67 -28.07
N VAL A 288 17.53 -4.67 -27.26
CA VAL A 288 17.99 -6.06 -27.39
C VAL A 288 16.86 -6.93 -27.92
N VAL A 289 17.17 -7.76 -28.92
CA VAL A 289 16.24 -8.74 -29.50
C VAL A 289 16.77 -10.16 -29.33
N GLY A 290 15.97 -11.04 -28.73
CA GLY A 290 16.31 -12.46 -28.55
C GLY A 290 15.75 -13.36 -29.66
N SER A 291 16.47 -14.42 -30.04
CA SER A 291 16.00 -15.46 -30.97
C SER A 291 15.47 -16.71 -30.24
N PRO A 292 14.30 -17.25 -30.63
CA PRO A 292 13.73 -18.45 -30.04
C PRO A 292 14.46 -19.73 -30.47
N THR A 293 15.24 -19.69 -31.56
CA THR A 293 15.81 -20.89 -32.19
C THR A 293 17.29 -21.09 -31.98
N THR A 294 18.04 -20.02 -31.74
CA THR A 294 19.51 -20.06 -31.76
C THR A 294 20.18 -19.60 -30.48
N SER A 295 19.42 -19.15 -29.47
CA SER A 295 19.97 -18.52 -28.25
C SER A 295 20.89 -17.32 -28.57
N GLU A 296 20.68 -16.69 -29.73
CA GLU A 296 21.41 -15.51 -30.18
C GLU A 296 20.65 -14.24 -29.78
N THR A 297 21.41 -13.22 -29.39
CA THR A 297 20.90 -11.88 -29.09
C THR A 297 21.43 -10.88 -30.12
N TRP A 298 20.60 -9.90 -30.44
CA TRP A 298 20.93 -8.81 -31.35
C TRP A 298 20.79 -7.51 -30.60
N VAL A 299 21.84 -6.69 -30.61
CA VAL A 299 21.81 -5.36 -30.02
C VAL A 299 21.61 -4.35 -31.14
N VAL A 300 20.61 -3.51 -30.99
CA VAL A 300 20.28 -2.39 -31.85
C VAL A 300 20.59 -1.12 -31.09
N SER A 301 21.56 -0.34 -31.55
CA SER A 301 21.97 0.88 -30.83
C SER A 301 22.54 1.95 -31.75
N GLY A 302 22.59 3.17 -31.25
CA GLY A 302 23.16 4.32 -31.94
C GLY A 302 22.12 5.27 -32.54
N PRO A 303 22.54 6.50 -32.89
CA PRO A 303 21.62 7.54 -33.31
C PRO A 303 20.99 7.20 -34.65
N ARG A 304 19.79 7.72 -34.93
CA ARG A 304 18.97 7.46 -36.13
C ARG A 304 19.68 7.36 -37.49
N ASN A 305 20.78 8.09 -37.70
CA ASN A 305 21.58 8.04 -38.94
C ASN A 305 22.72 7.00 -38.95
N ALA A 306 22.92 6.27 -37.85
CA ALA A 306 24.01 5.33 -37.59
C ALA A 306 23.57 4.18 -36.67
N ILE A 307 22.30 3.75 -36.73
CA ILE A 307 21.81 2.57 -36.02
C ILE A 307 22.61 1.35 -36.48
N THR A 308 23.19 0.65 -35.51
CA THR A 308 24.00 -0.54 -35.72
C THR A 308 23.25 -1.74 -35.16
N VAL A 309 23.16 -2.81 -35.95
CA VAL A 309 22.59 -4.10 -35.52
C VAL A 309 23.75 -5.07 -35.41
N GLU A 310 24.18 -5.32 -34.18
CA GLU A 310 25.30 -6.20 -33.91
C GLU A 310 24.79 -7.55 -33.44
N ARG A 311 25.27 -8.62 -34.10
CA ARG A 311 25.05 -9.99 -33.66
C ARG A 311 25.94 -10.24 -32.46
N ASP A 312 25.36 -10.51 -31.31
CA ASP A 312 26.14 -10.98 -30.18
C ASP A 312 26.10 -12.52 -30.12
N LEU A 313 27.23 -13.13 -30.49
CA LEU A 313 27.47 -14.56 -30.30
C LEU A 313 27.89 -14.75 -28.84
N ALA A 314 26.93 -15.04 -27.95
CA ALA A 314 27.13 -15.44 -26.54
C ALA A 314 28.43 -14.85 -25.94
N GLY A 315 28.41 -13.53 -25.67
CA GLY A 315 29.53 -12.72 -26.15
C GLY A 315 29.96 -11.48 -25.36
N THR A 316 29.53 -10.31 -25.77
CA THR A 316 30.57 -9.30 -26.00
C THR A 316 30.32 -7.95 -25.35
N LEU A 317 29.58 -7.92 -24.23
CA LEU A 317 29.33 -6.69 -23.47
C LEU A 317 30.09 -6.68 -22.13
N ALA A 318 31.39 -6.47 -22.21
CA ALA A 318 32.17 -5.88 -21.12
C ALA A 318 33.32 -5.07 -21.74
N ASP A 319 33.06 -3.76 -21.90
CA ASP A 319 34.03 -2.70 -22.17
C ASP A 319 34.69 -2.66 -23.56
N GLY A 320 34.41 -1.62 -24.34
CA GLY A 320 35.30 -1.09 -25.40
C GLY A 320 35.89 -2.03 -26.47
N GLY A 321 35.35 -3.22 -26.74
CA GLY A 321 35.84 -4.10 -27.81
C GLY A 321 35.67 -5.60 -27.56
N HIS A 322 34.44 -6.07 -27.68
CA HIS A 322 33.90 -7.42 -27.89
C HIS A 322 34.74 -8.72 -27.66
N THR A 323 34.32 -9.64 -26.75
CA THR A 323 34.26 -11.15 -26.88
C THR A 323 33.77 -11.92 -25.61
N LEU A 324 32.83 -12.87 -25.76
CA LEU A 324 32.57 -14.08 -24.93
C LEU A 324 32.27 -15.20 -25.94
N ALA A 325 32.37 -16.45 -25.50
CA ALA A 325 32.22 -17.62 -26.34
C ALA A 325 31.30 -18.67 -25.67
N ASP A 326 30.33 -19.15 -26.45
CA ASP A 326 29.71 -20.48 -26.52
C ASP A 326 29.33 -21.22 -25.21
N ALA A 327 28.03 -21.24 -24.83
CA ALA A 327 27.41 -22.27 -23.96
C ALA A 327 25.85 -22.17 -23.90
N GLY A 328 25.18 -23.32 -23.66
CA GLY A 328 23.71 -23.49 -23.57
C GLY A 328 23.01 -22.93 -22.30
N PRO A 329 21.80 -23.43 -21.96
CA PRO A 329 20.60 -22.60 -21.78
C PRO A 329 20.56 -21.72 -20.50
N ALA A 330 20.08 -20.50 -20.71
CA ALA A 330 19.48 -19.48 -19.82
C ALA A 330 20.18 -19.17 -18.48
N ARG A 331 20.87 -18.02 -18.43
CA ARG A 331 21.29 -17.32 -17.20
C ARG A 331 21.24 -15.80 -17.45
N MET A 332 20.90 -15.00 -16.42
CA MET A 332 20.84 -13.52 -16.48
C MET A 332 22.05 -12.87 -15.79
N ALA A 333 22.47 -11.69 -16.25
CA ALA A 333 23.42 -10.80 -15.57
C ALA A 333 22.90 -9.35 -15.55
N LEU A 334 23.19 -8.60 -14.48
CA LEU A 334 22.94 -7.16 -14.43
C LEU A 334 24.15 -6.41 -14.98
N VAL A 335 23.91 -5.42 -15.84
CA VAL A 335 24.91 -4.44 -16.26
C VAL A 335 24.53 -3.09 -15.64
N GLY A 336 25.31 -2.65 -14.65
CA GLY A 336 25.17 -1.31 -14.07
C GLY A 336 26.02 -0.29 -14.82
N PHE A 337 25.41 0.82 -15.23
CA PHE A 337 26.08 2.04 -15.71
C PHE A 337 26.21 3.07 -14.58
N GLU A 338 27.01 4.13 -14.78
CA GLU A 338 27.21 5.20 -13.79
C GLU A 338 25.92 5.95 -13.41
N ASP A 339 24.85 5.82 -14.22
CA ASP A 339 23.56 6.50 -14.07
C ASP A 339 22.34 5.54 -13.92
N GLY A 340 22.52 4.21 -13.81
CA GLY A 340 21.39 3.26 -13.67
C GLY A 340 21.76 1.81 -14.00
N ALA A 341 20.94 0.84 -13.57
CA ALA A 341 21.16 -0.59 -13.83
C ALA A 341 20.20 -1.12 -14.91
N SER A 342 20.72 -1.81 -15.92
CA SER A 342 19.94 -2.51 -16.93
C SER A 342 20.24 -4.01 -16.90
N LEU A 343 19.23 -4.85 -17.09
CA LEU A 343 19.38 -6.29 -17.08
C LEU A 343 19.72 -6.83 -18.48
N VAL A 344 20.64 -7.79 -18.57
CA VAL A 344 20.98 -8.49 -19.81
C VAL A 344 20.95 -10.01 -19.55
N GLU A 345 20.37 -10.80 -20.45
CA GLU A 345 20.53 -12.26 -20.39
C GLU A 345 22.00 -12.62 -20.72
N VAL A 346 22.77 -13.20 -19.79
CA VAL A 346 24.17 -13.59 -20.01
C VAL A 346 24.46 -15.01 -19.49
N GLY A 347 24.84 -15.90 -20.42
CA GLY A 347 25.28 -17.26 -20.13
C GLY A 347 26.79 -17.38 -19.83
N GLY A 348 27.15 -18.04 -18.72
CA GLY A 348 28.45 -18.71 -18.49
C GLY A 348 29.55 -17.94 -17.74
N LEU A 349 30.31 -18.62 -16.86
CA LEU A 349 31.09 -18.07 -15.72
C LEU A 349 32.63 -18.24 -15.83
N GLN A 350 33.32 -17.25 -15.22
CA GLN A 350 34.60 -17.30 -14.46
C GLN A 350 35.95 -17.46 -15.21
N SER A 351 36.62 -16.32 -15.46
CA SER A 351 37.91 -15.97 -14.85
C SER A 351 38.38 -14.59 -15.30
N ASP A 352 38.83 -13.78 -14.34
CA ASP A 352 39.56 -12.52 -14.50
C ASP A 352 38.77 -11.27 -14.94
N LEU A 353 38.03 -10.66 -14.01
CA LEU A 353 37.83 -9.20 -14.01
C LEU A 353 37.94 -8.67 -12.58
N ASP A 354 39.04 -8.00 -12.30
CA ASP A 354 39.15 -7.06 -11.19
C ASP A 354 38.18 -5.89 -11.50
N GLN A 355 37.21 -5.65 -10.61
CA GLN A 355 36.26 -4.51 -10.58
C GLN A 355 35.08 -4.57 -11.58
N GLY A 356 33.89 -5.00 -11.12
CA GLY A 356 32.62 -4.87 -11.85
C GLY A 356 31.50 -5.74 -11.24
N CYS A 357 30.26 -5.25 -11.20
CA CYS A 357 29.12 -5.79 -10.44
C CYS A 357 28.55 -7.15 -10.92
N LEU A 358 27.71 -7.72 -10.03
CA LEU A 358 26.91 -8.97 -10.00
C LEU A 358 26.87 -9.93 -11.22
N VAL A 359 27.20 -11.21 -10.98
CA VAL A 359 26.90 -12.36 -11.87
C VAL A 359 26.09 -13.39 -11.09
N PHE A 360 24.87 -13.73 -11.55
CA PHE A 360 24.03 -14.73 -10.89
C PHE A 360 24.47 -16.17 -11.19
N ALA A 361 24.53 -17.00 -10.16
CA ALA A 361 24.65 -18.44 -10.31
C ALA A 361 23.85 -19.16 -9.21
N GLY A 362 22.71 -19.76 -9.58
CA GLY A 362 22.24 -20.94 -8.83
C GLY A 362 20.81 -20.99 -8.30
N ALA A 363 19.79 -20.60 -9.06
CA ALA A 363 18.46 -21.23 -8.95
C ALA A 363 17.91 -21.50 -10.35
N PRO A 364 17.16 -22.60 -10.60
CA PRO A 364 16.35 -22.70 -11.80
C PRO A 364 15.27 -21.61 -11.72
N LEU A 365 15.56 -20.47 -12.33
CA LEU A 365 14.60 -19.41 -12.62
C LEU A 365 13.69 -19.98 -13.71
N GLY A 366 12.67 -20.75 -13.32
CA GLY A 366 11.64 -21.17 -14.26
C GLY A 366 10.95 -19.91 -14.78
N ASP A 367 10.99 -19.68 -16.09
CA ASP A 367 10.28 -18.64 -16.85
C ASP A 367 10.28 -17.21 -16.25
N GLY A 368 11.27 -16.87 -15.42
CA GLY A 368 11.25 -15.66 -14.60
C GLY A 368 11.48 -14.38 -15.41
N LEU A 369 10.48 -13.49 -15.40
CA LEU A 369 10.55 -12.12 -15.94
C LEU A 369 11.28 -11.18 -14.98
N VAL A 370 11.85 -10.10 -15.51
CA VAL A 370 12.56 -9.07 -14.72
C VAL A 370 12.12 -7.67 -15.10
N ALA A 371 11.95 -6.82 -14.10
CA ALA A 371 11.60 -5.40 -14.22
C ALA A 371 12.58 -4.53 -13.42
N SER A 372 12.63 -3.22 -13.74
CA SER A 372 13.40 -2.21 -13.01
C SER A 372 12.51 -1.04 -12.58
N GLY A 373 12.72 -0.49 -11.38
CA GLY A 373 11.93 0.62 -10.80
C GLY A 373 12.55 1.17 -9.51
N ASP A 374 12.13 2.32 -8.97
CA ASP A 374 12.71 2.94 -7.76
C ASP A 374 11.88 2.69 -6.49
N VAL A 375 11.81 1.42 -6.07
CA VAL A 375 11.09 1.00 -4.86
C VAL A 375 11.63 1.67 -3.60
N PHE A 376 12.95 1.91 -3.53
CA PHE A 376 13.58 2.43 -2.31
C PHE A 376 13.81 3.96 -2.32
N GLY A 377 13.39 4.67 -3.36
CA GLY A 377 13.50 6.13 -3.49
C GLY A 377 14.94 6.63 -3.44
N LEU A 378 15.86 5.89 -4.05
CA LEU A 378 17.29 6.22 -4.09
C LEU A 378 17.72 6.84 -5.42
N GLY A 379 16.78 7.01 -6.37
CA GLY A 379 17.01 7.61 -7.69
C GLY A 379 17.78 6.70 -8.65
N GLY A 380 17.86 5.39 -8.38
CA GLY A 380 18.50 4.41 -9.26
C GLY A 380 17.74 3.10 -9.25
N GLY A 381 17.32 2.63 -10.43
CA GLY A 381 16.41 1.49 -10.60
C GLY A 381 16.86 0.21 -9.86
N ASP A 382 16.03 -0.23 -8.93
CA ASP A 382 16.04 -1.53 -8.28
C ASP A 382 15.58 -2.62 -9.24
N ALA A 383 15.95 -3.87 -8.97
CA ALA A 383 15.61 -5.00 -9.83
C ALA A 383 14.61 -5.93 -9.15
N LEU A 384 13.58 -6.37 -9.88
CA LEU A 384 12.59 -7.36 -9.44
C LEU A 384 12.61 -8.57 -10.36
N THR A 385 12.50 -9.77 -9.78
CA THR A 385 12.25 -10.99 -10.54
C THR A 385 11.11 -11.80 -9.94
N GLY A 386 10.37 -12.48 -10.81
CA GLY A 386 9.37 -13.48 -10.46
C GLY A 386 9.93 -14.90 -10.61
N ALA A 387 9.57 -15.79 -9.70
CA ALA A 387 9.97 -17.20 -9.72
C ALA A 387 8.74 -18.09 -9.41
N PRO A 388 7.81 -18.27 -10.37
CA PRO A 388 6.50 -18.89 -10.13
C PRO A 388 6.58 -20.36 -9.72
N THR A 389 7.68 -21.04 -10.04
CA THR A 389 7.90 -22.45 -9.66
C THR A 389 8.67 -22.64 -8.36
N ALA A 390 9.12 -21.55 -7.74
CA ALA A 390 9.85 -21.58 -6.48
C ALA A 390 8.95 -21.98 -5.30
N ALA A 391 9.57 -22.23 -4.14
CA ALA A 391 8.88 -22.60 -2.90
C ALA A 391 7.92 -23.80 -3.00
N GLY A 392 8.11 -24.71 -3.97
CA GLY A 392 7.23 -25.87 -4.15
C GLY A 392 6.01 -25.60 -5.03
N GLY A 393 6.03 -24.52 -5.81
CA GLY A 393 4.92 -24.09 -6.67
C GLY A 393 4.14 -22.89 -6.09
N ASP A 394 4.49 -22.45 -4.88
CA ASP A 394 3.90 -21.26 -4.26
C ASP A 394 4.38 -19.97 -4.93
N GLY A 395 5.48 -20.02 -5.69
CA GLY A 395 6.01 -18.83 -6.37
C GLY A 395 6.63 -17.80 -5.43
N GLN A 396 7.54 -16.97 -5.97
CA GLN A 396 8.25 -15.96 -5.19
C GLN A 396 8.54 -14.70 -6.01
N LEU A 397 8.59 -13.56 -5.35
CA LEU A 397 9.14 -12.29 -5.86
C LEU A 397 10.41 -11.95 -5.10
N TRP A 398 11.47 -11.58 -5.82
CA TRP A 398 12.72 -11.12 -5.21
C TRP A 398 13.09 -9.74 -5.76
N VAL A 399 13.28 -8.78 -4.85
CA VAL A 399 13.66 -7.39 -5.16
C VAL A 399 15.06 -7.12 -4.61
N TRP A 400 15.92 -6.47 -5.40
CA TRP A 400 17.27 -6.08 -5.01
C TRP A 400 17.53 -4.60 -5.20
N ARG A 401 18.17 -3.99 -4.20
CA ARG A 401 18.64 -2.62 -4.24
C ARG A 401 19.79 -2.41 -5.24
N SER A 402 19.70 -1.34 -6.03
CA SER A 402 20.73 -0.90 -6.98
C SER A 402 22.10 -0.57 -6.33
N ALA A 403 22.10 -0.12 -5.07
CA ALA A 403 23.29 0.44 -4.41
C ALA A 403 24.30 -0.59 -3.80
N SER A 404 24.18 -1.89 -4.06
CA SER A 404 24.97 -2.91 -3.34
C SER A 404 25.71 -3.89 -4.27
N CYS A 405 27.05 -3.83 -4.25
CA CYS A 405 27.90 -4.83 -4.91
C CYS A 405 27.90 -6.12 -4.07
N TRP A 406 27.19 -7.17 -4.49
CA TRP A 406 27.08 -8.40 -3.70
C TRP A 406 28.08 -9.48 -4.15
N PRO A 407 28.80 -10.13 -3.23
CA PRO A 407 29.56 -11.34 -3.54
C PRO A 407 28.61 -12.50 -3.88
N SER A 408 29.07 -13.46 -4.68
CA SER A 408 28.30 -14.64 -5.12
C SER A 408 27.75 -15.45 -3.93
N LEU A 409 26.48 -15.23 -3.56
CA LEU A 409 25.73 -15.98 -2.55
C LEU A 409 24.37 -16.41 -3.15
N PRO A 410 23.64 -17.36 -2.53
CA PRO A 410 22.33 -17.84 -3.01
C PRO A 410 21.26 -16.73 -3.02
N LEU A 411 20.39 -16.73 -4.04
CA LEU A 411 19.39 -15.67 -4.34
C LEU A 411 18.39 -15.42 -3.19
N ASP A 412 17.98 -16.47 -2.49
CA ASP A 412 17.05 -16.44 -1.35
C ASP A 412 17.65 -15.80 -0.09
N THR A 413 18.97 -15.54 -0.08
CA THR A 413 19.70 -15.04 1.09
C THR A 413 20.08 -13.55 0.96
N ILE A 414 19.86 -12.90 -0.19
CA ILE A 414 20.35 -11.53 -0.49
C ILE A 414 19.25 -10.56 -0.97
N CYS A 415 18.01 -11.03 -1.18
CA CYS A 415 16.93 -10.12 -1.56
C CYS A 415 16.77 -9.00 -0.51
N SER A 416 16.60 -7.76 -1.00
CA SER A 416 16.24 -6.62 -0.16
C SER A 416 14.77 -6.71 0.27
N MET A 417 13.94 -7.33 -0.58
CA MET A 417 12.59 -7.76 -0.28
C MET A 417 12.32 -9.12 -0.93
N CYS A 418 11.78 -10.06 -0.17
CA CYS A 418 11.37 -11.38 -0.64
C CYS A 418 9.90 -11.58 -0.29
N VAL A 419 9.09 -11.95 -1.27
CA VAL A 419 7.70 -12.34 -1.08
C VAL A 419 7.55 -13.79 -1.53
N THR A 420 6.85 -14.59 -0.74
CA THR A 420 6.42 -15.93 -1.14
C THR A 420 4.91 -15.90 -1.31
N GLY A 421 4.42 -16.49 -2.40
CA GLY A 421 2.99 -16.61 -2.67
C GLY A 421 2.29 -17.60 -1.72
N GLU A 422 1.02 -17.82 -1.99
CA GLU A 422 0.21 -18.83 -1.31
C GLU A 422 0.44 -20.23 -1.90
N ALA A 423 -0.01 -21.26 -1.18
CA ALA A 423 0.24 -22.65 -1.53
C ALA A 423 -0.20 -22.99 -2.96
N GLY A 424 0.77 -23.18 -3.87
CA GLY A 424 0.55 -23.52 -5.27
C GLY A 424 -0.02 -22.40 -6.16
N ASP A 425 -0.01 -21.14 -5.73
CA ASP A 425 -0.54 -20.04 -6.55
C ASP A 425 0.42 -19.63 -7.68
N GLY A 426 1.71 -19.92 -7.56
CA GLY A 426 2.72 -19.60 -8.56
C GLY A 426 2.96 -18.10 -8.74
N LEU A 427 2.97 -17.33 -7.65
CA LEU A 427 3.32 -15.91 -7.66
C LEU A 427 4.63 -15.61 -8.43
N GLY A 428 4.59 -14.55 -9.24
CA GLY A 428 5.71 -14.09 -10.06
C GLY A 428 5.67 -14.62 -11.50
N SER A 429 4.49 -15.00 -12.02
CA SER A 429 4.33 -15.35 -13.44
C SER A 429 4.51 -14.14 -14.37
N MET A 430 4.18 -12.95 -13.86
CA MET A 430 4.45 -11.64 -14.45
C MET A 430 4.83 -10.70 -13.30
N VAL A 431 5.72 -9.74 -13.56
CA VAL A 431 6.21 -8.77 -12.56
C VAL A 431 6.34 -7.39 -13.16
N GLY A 432 6.25 -6.36 -12.32
CA GLY A 432 6.39 -4.96 -12.72
C GLY A 432 6.46 -4.03 -11.52
N PHE A 433 6.62 -2.75 -11.82
CA PHE A 433 6.71 -1.65 -10.88
C PHE A 433 5.77 -0.54 -11.33
N ALA A 434 5.19 0.18 -10.38
CA ALA A 434 4.39 1.38 -10.64
C ALA A 434 4.18 2.19 -9.37
N ASP A 435 4.11 3.52 -9.46
CA ASP A 435 3.70 4.41 -8.36
C ASP A 435 2.17 4.53 -8.33
N LEU A 436 1.51 3.55 -7.70
CA LEU A 436 0.06 3.41 -7.66
C LEU A 436 -0.59 4.19 -6.51
N ASP A 437 0.20 4.77 -5.59
CA ASP A 437 -0.30 5.60 -4.49
C ASP A 437 0.18 7.06 -4.52
N GLY A 438 1.02 7.41 -5.49
CA GLY A 438 1.48 8.77 -5.77
C GLY A 438 2.49 9.30 -4.76
N ASP A 439 3.18 8.42 -4.01
CA ASP A 439 4.19 8.82 -3.01
C ASP A 439 5.59 9.06 -3.61
N GLY A 440 5.75 8.79 -4.91
CA GLY A 440 7.00 8.91 -5.65
C GLY A 440 7.94 7.70 -5.50
N ARG A 441 7.43 6.55 -5.05
CA ARG A 441 8.14 5.27 -5.01
C ARG A 441 7.28 4.21 -5.68
N ASP A 442 7.95 3.30 -6.37
CA ASP A 442 7.21 2.25 -7.06
C ASP A 442 6.79 1.13 -6.10
N GLU A 443 5.52 0.74 -6.18
CA GLU A 443 4.99 -0.52 -5.68
C GLU A 443 5.55 -1.71 -6.47
N VAL A 444 5.76 -2.82 -5.77
CA VAL A 444 6.08 -4.11 -6.38
C VAL A 444 4.80 -4.79 -6.83
N ILE A 445 4.69 -5.07 -8.12
CA ILE A 445 3.56 -5.80 -8.70
C ILE A 445 4.02 -7.21 -9.07
N GLY A 446 3.26 -8.23 -8.64
CA GLY A 446 3.48 -9.61 -9.03
C GLY A 446 2.16 -10.32 -9.30
N ALA A 447 2.09 -11.04 -10.42
CA ALA A 447 0.90 -11.79 -10.80
C ALA A 447 1.01 -13.28 -10.48
N SER A 448 -0.15 -13.92 -10.45
CA SER A 448 -0.32 -15.36 -10.29
C SER A 448 -1.49 -15.79 -11.17
N GLU A 449 -1.21 -16.44 -12.30
CA GLU A 449 -2.26 -16.95 -13.20
C GLU A 449 -3.07 -18.10 -12.58
N SER A 450 -2.48 -18.80 -11.60
CA SER A 450 -3.10 -19.97 -10.94
C SER A 450 -3.84 -19.63 -9.64
N TRP A 451 -3.91 -18.34 -9.28
CA TRP A 451 -4.63 -17.87 -8.11
C TRP A 451 -6.07 -18.40 -8.04
N GLY A 452 -6.56 -18.62 -6.82
CA GLY A 452 -7.90 -19.18 -6.54
C GLY A 452 -8.02 -20.70 -6.75
N GLY A 453 -6.98 -21.35 -7.29
CA GLY A 453 -6.95 -22.80 -7.52
C GLY A 453 -7.85 -23.30 -8.66
N ASP A 454 -8.60 -22.40 -9.28
CA ASP A 454 -9.41 -22.64 -10.46
C ASP A 454 -8.87 -21.93 -11.72
N GLY A 455 -7.72 -21.25 -11.59
CA GLY A 455 -7.05 -20.55 -12.69
C GLY A 455 -7.72 -19.23 -13.06
N ARG A 456 -8.47 -18.60 -12.15
CA ARG A 456 -8.99 -17.24 -12.36
C ARG A 456 -7.87 -16.18 -12.43
N GLY A 457 -6.75 -16.45 -11.76
CA GLY A 457 -5.60 -15.54 -11.74
C GLY A 457 -5.81 -14.31 -10.84
N ALA A 458 -4.71 -13.64 -10.52
CA ALA A 458 -4.70 -12.40 -9.74
C ALA A 458 -3.43 -11.58 -10.00
N VAL A 459 -3.56 -10.27 -9.76
CA VAL A 459 -2.45 -9.33 -9.63
C VAL A 459 -2.34 -8.91 -8.17
N MET A 460 -1.14 -9.02 -7.60
CA MET A 460 -0.85 -8.66 -6.22
C MET A 460 0.09 -7.46 -6.18
N ILE A 461 -0.24 -6.49 -5.34
CA ILE A 461 0.52 -5.25 -5.19
C ILE A 461 1.07 -5.21 -3.76
N TYR A 462 2.35 -4.86 -3.65
CA TYR A 462 3.07 -4.76 -2.39
C TYR A 462 3.76 -3.40 -2.32
N GLY A 463 3.50 -2.64 -1.25
CA GLY A 463 4.18 -1.36 -1.02
C GLY A 463 5.68 -1.53 -0.80
N ALA A 464 6.41 -0.42 -0.95
CA ALA A 464 7.87 -0.36 -0.87
C ALA A 464 8.46 -1.01 0.39
N LEU A 465 7.88 -0.76 1.57
CA LEU A 465 8.19 -1.41 2.86
C LEU A 465 7.04 -1.15 3.86
N PRO A 466 6.54 -2.14 4.62
CA PRO A 466 6.92 -3.56 4.65
C PRO A 466 6.27 -4.40 3.54
N THR A 467 6.72 -5.65 3.41
CA THR A 467 6.25 -6.71 2.47
C THR A 467 4.78 -7.11 2.60
N THR A 468 3.95 -6.26 3.20
CA THR A 468 2.51 -6.44 3.27
C THR A 468 1.92 -6.20 1.90
N ARG A 469 1.17 -7.19 1.40
CA ARG A 469 0.29 -6.99 0.25
C ARG A 469 -0.70 -5.89 0.61
N THR A 470 -0.69 -4.80 -0.14
CA THR A 470 -1.57 -3.64 0.08
C THR A 470 -2.88 -3.84 -0.68
N HIS A 471 -2.79 -4.35 -1.91
CA HIS A 471 -3.93 -4.57 -2.79
C HIS A 471 -3.86 -5.93 -3.51
N ARG A 472 -5.03 -6.44 -3.90
CA ARG A 472 -5.15 -7.63 -4.75
C ARG A 472 -6.32 -7.46 -5.72
N ILE A 473 -6.06 -7.70 -7.00
CA ILE A 473 -7.08 -7.74 -8.05
C ILE A 473 -7.27 -9.19 -8.49
N GLU A 474 -8.50 -9.71 -8.40
CA GLU A 474 -8.81 -11.11 -8.71
C GLU A 474 -9.58 -11.27 -10.02
N GLY A 475 -9.32 -12.35 -10.74
CA GLY A 475 -10.17 -12.75 -11.85
C GLY A 475 -11.58 -13.13 -11.38
N SER A 476 -12.60 -12.65 -12.09
CA SER A 476 -14.01 -12.85 -11.70
C SER A 476 -14.59 -14.22 -12.11
N TRP A 477 -13.89 -14.98 -12.96
CA TRP A 477 -14.35 -16.29 -13.43
C TRP A 477 -13.23 -17.32 -13.56
N GLN A 478 -13.62 -18.60 -13.48
CA GLN A 478 -12.72 -19.75 -13.53
C GLN A 478 -11.97 -19.82 -14.87
N GLY A 479 -10.64 -19.89 -14.82
CA GLY A 479 -9.80 -20.01 -16.02
C GLY A 479 -9.51 -18.69 -16.73
N MET A 480 -9.81 -17.56 -16.08
CA MET A 480 -9.55 -16.22 -16.61
C MET A 480 -8.06 -15.91 -16.79
N ALA A 481 -7.19 -16.51 -15.98
CA ALA A 481 -5.74 -16.24 -16.00
C ALA A 481 -5.41 -14.73 -15.93
N LEU A 482 -6.15 -13.97 -15.10
CA LEU A 482 -5.85 -12.55 -14.87
C LEU A 482 -4.41 -12.38 -14.40
N GLY A 483 -3.72 -11.35 -14.90
CA GLY A 483 -2.34 -11.04 -14.57
C GLY A 483 -1.31 -11.70 -15.49
N ARG A 484 -1.74 -12.30 -16.61
CA ARG A 484 -0.85 -12.83 -17.64
C ARG A 484 -0.01 -11.75 -18.34
N THR A 485 -0.56 -10.55 -18.50
CA THR A 485 0.17 -9.34 -18.91
C THR A 485 -0.46 -8.13 -18.23
N PHE A 486 0.36 -7.14 -17.91
CA PHE A 486 -0.10 -5.85 -17.43
C PHE A 486 0.95 -4.79 -17.74
N ALA A 487 0.53 -3.53 -17.72
CA ALA A 487 1.38 -2.36 -17.71
C ALA A 487 0.78 -1.29 -16.79
N ALA A 488 1.61 -0.37 -16.35
CA ALA A 488 1.17 0.77 -15.56
C ALA A 488 1.78 2.05 -16.13
N ALA A 489 1.01 3.13 -16.08
CA ALA A 489 1.38 4.51 -16.38
C ALA A 489 0.20 5.42 -15.98
N ASP A 490 0.46 6.70 -15.81
CA ASP A 490 -0.58 7.73 -15.68
C ASP A 490 -1.28 7.89 -17.05
N VAL A 491 -2.47 7.31 -17.23
CA VAL A 491 -3.20 7.30 -18.50
C VAL A 491 -4.38 8.29 -18.53
N ASP A 492 -4.72 8.90 -17.40
CA ASP A 492 -5.80 9.90 -17.29
C ASP A 492 -5.30 11.33 -16.99
N GLY A 493 -4.01 11.46 -16.71
CA GLY A 493 -3.29 12.73 -16.52
C GLY A 493 -3.44 13.32 -15.12
N ASP A 494 -3.77 12.51 -14.11
CA ASP A 494 -3.93 12.97 -12.73
C ASP A 494 -2.61 13.00 -11.94
N GLY A 495 -1.55 12.38 -12.47
CA GLY A 495 -0.21 12.31 -11.89
C GLY A 495 0.07 11.09 -11.02
N VAL A 496 -0.85 10.12 -10.94
CA VAL A 496 -0.68 8.80 -10.33
C VAL A 496 -0.78 7.75 -11.44
N GLU A 497 -0.08 6.61 -11.30
CA GLU A 497 -0.11 5.59 -12.35
C GLU A 497 -1.32 4.65 -12.22
N GLU A 498 -2.01 4.39 -13.33
CA GLU A 498 -3.07 3.38 -13.42
C GLU A 498 -2.51 1.99 -13.75
N LEU A 499 -3.31 0.96 -13.51
CA LEU A 499 -2.96 -0.42 -13.88
C LEU A 499 -3.85 -0.96 -14.99
N ALA A 500 -3.26 -1.26 -16.14
CA ALA A 500 -3.92 -1.94 -17.25
C ALA A 500 -3.55 -3.43 -17.30
N VAL A 501 -4.53 -4.33 -17.17
CA VAL A 501 -4.34 -5.79 -17.11
C VAL A 501 -4.97 -6.49 -18.32
N GLY A 502 -4.16 -7.20 -19.10
CA GLY A 502 -4.61 -7.92 -20.29
C GLY A 502 -5.10 -9.34 -19.99
N VAL A 503 -6.17 -9.73 -20.66
CA VAL A 503 -6.82 -11.04 -20.56
C VAL A 503 -7.20 -11.53 -21.96
N PRO A 504 -6.27 -12.21 -22.67
CA PRO A 504 -6.47 -12.70 -24.04
C PRO A 504 -7.67 -13.63 -24.20
N GLU A 505 -8.00 -14.38 -23.14
CA GLU A 505 -9.08 -15.36 -23.12
C GLU A 505 -10.46 -14.75 -22.86
N ALA A 506 -10.52 -13.45 -22.56
CA ALA A 506 -11.77 -12.79 -22.24
C ALA A 506 -12.70 -12.79 -23.46
N ALA A 507 -13.98 -13.12 -23.25
CA ALA A 507 -14.97 -13.19 -24.31
C ALA A 507 -15.95 -11.99 -24.29
N VAL A 508 -15.43 -10.79 -24.03
CA VAL A 508 -16.23 -9.56 -23.89
C VAL A 508 -16.86 -9.15 -25.23
N GLY A 509 -16.06 -9.15 -26.31
CA GLY A 509 -16.53 -8.90 -27.68
C GLY A 509 -17.15 -10.12 -28.36
N GLY A 510 -16.99 -11.28 -27.73
CA GLY A 510 -17.43 -12.62 -28.10
C GLY A 510 -16.25 -13.61 -28.09
N PRO A 511 -16.38 -14.84 -28.63
CA PRO A 511 -15.39 -15.89 -28.41
C PRO A 511 -13.98 -15.48 -28.83
N ASP A 512 -13.00 -15.70 -27.94
CA ASP A 512 -11.58 -15.39 -28.14
C ASP A 512 -11.32 -13.92 -28.55
N SER A 513 -12.18 -12.97 -28.13
CA SER A 513 -11.95 -11.55 -28.40
C SER A 513 -10.75 -11.00 -27.65
N GLY A 514 -10.53 -11.45 -26.41
CA GLY A 514 -9.63 -10.81 -25.46
C GLY A 514 -10.13 -9.45 -24.97
N ALA A 515 -9.55 -8.98 -23.87
CA ALA A 515 -9.84 -7.68 -23.27
C ALA A 515 -8.65 -7.16 -22.44
N VAL A 516 -8.66 -5.86 -22.18
CA VAL A 516 -7.76 -5.16 -21.24
C VAL A 516 -8.63 -4.40 -20.25
N TYR A 517 -8.39 -4.63 -18.96
CA TYR A 517 -9.10 -4.00 -17.85
C TYR A 517 -8.19 -2.94 -17.26
N VAL A 518 -8.61 -1.68 -17.29
CA VAL A 518 -7.88 -0.55 -16.70
C VAL A 518 -8.52 -0.21 -15.38
N PHE A 519 -7.69 -0.11 -14.33
CA PHE A 519 -8.11 0.20 -12.98
C PHE A 519 -7.52 1.55 -12.58
N ASP A 520 -8.40 2.47 -12.22
CA ASP A 520 -7.99 3.76 -11.67
C ASP A 520 -7.44 3.57 -10.25
N THR A 521 -6.49 4.40 -9.86
CA THR A 521 -5.99 4.46 -8.49
C THR A 521 -6.67 5.61 -7.73
N PRO A 522 -6.81 5.52 -6.39
CA PRO A 522 -6.36 4.45 -5.50
C PRO A 522 -7.23 3.18 -5.57
N LEU A 523 -6.58 2.03 -5.55
CA LEU A 523 -7.26 0.72 -5.56
C LEU A 523 -7.87 0.37 -4.20
N PRO A 524 -9.02 -0.34 -4.14
CA PRO A 524 -9.47 -0.95 -2.90
C PRO A 524 -8.53 -2.08 -2.46
N ALA A 525 -8.57 -2.47 -1.18
CA ALA A 525 -7.68 -3.52 -0.66
C ALA A 525 -7.88 -4.88 -1.37
N ILE A 526 -9.11 -5.16 -1.83
CA ILE A 526 -9.44 -6.28 -2.69
C ILE A 526 -10.36 -5.75 -3.79
N ALA A 527 -9.97 -5.96 -5.04
CA ALA A 527 -10.73 -5.64 -6.24
C ALA A 527 -10.96 -6.92 -7.07
N ASP A 528 -11.92 -6.87 -7.99
CA ASP A 528 -12.03 -7.81 -9.10
C ASP A 528 -12.27 -7.08 -10.42
N THR A 529 -12.36 -7.82 -11.52
CA THR A 529 -12.50 -7.20 -12.86
C THR A 529 -13.77 -6.38 -13.08
N SER A 530 -14.75 -6.43 -12.17
CA SER A 530 -15.91 -5.55 -12.20
C SER A 530 -15.65 -4.16 -11.62
N ASP A 531 -14.54 -3.99 -10.88
CA ASP A 531 -14.07 -2.70 -10.38
C ASP A 531 -13.21 -1.94 -11.42
N ALA A 532 -13.00 -2.51 -12.61
CA ALA A 532 -12.27 -1.85 -13.68
C ALA A 532 -13.06 -0.64 -14.22
N SER A 533 -12.43 0.53 -14.19
CA SER A 533 -12.99 1.76 -14.74
C SER A 533 -13.20 1.69 -16.24
N TRP A 534 -12.30 0.99 -16.94
CA TRP A 534 -12.38 0.81 -18.39
C TRP A 534 -12.14 -0.65 -18.78
N ILE A 535 -12.93 -1.14 -19.74
CA ILE A 535 -12.75 -2.44 -20.36
C ILE A 535 -12.65 -2.22 -21.87
N LEU A 536 -11.43 -2.39 -22.37
CA LEU A 536 -11.09 -2.31 -23.79
C LEU A 536 -11.13 -3.71 -24.37
N TYR A 537 -11.88 -3.93 -25.44
CA TYR A 537 -11.98 -5.25 -26.06
C TYR A 537 -12.11 -5.16 -27.58
N SER A 538 -11.61 -6.19 -28.25
CA SER A 538 -11.72 -6.31 -29.71
C SER A 538 -12.92 -7.18 -30.11
N PRO A 539 -13.29 -7.22 -31.40
CA PRO A 539 -14.27 -8.18 -31.91
C PRO A 539 -13.76 -9.64 -31.89
N ASP A 540 -14.66 -10.62 -32.00
CA ASP A 540 -14.37 -12.07 -32.01
C ASP A 540 -13.03 -12.49 -32.67
N GLY A 541 -12.23 -13.27 -31.94
CA GLY A 541 -11.10 -14.06 -32.48
C GLY A 541 -9.75 -13.34 -32.59
N ASP A 542 -9.55 -12.24 -31.86
CA ASP A 542 -8.32 -11.44 -31.89
C ASP A 542 -7.48 -11.56 -30.61
N ALA A 543 -8.01 -12.08 -29.50
CA ALA A 543 -7.28 -12.26 -28.24
C ALA A 543 -6.53 -11.00 -27.75
N LEU A 544 -7.18 -9.83 -27.81
CA LEU A 544 -6.65 -8.56 -27.32
C LEU A 544 -6.18 -8.67 -25.86
N GLY A 545 -5.09 -7.98 -25.55
CA GLY A 545 -4.45 -8.08 -24.24
C GLY A 545 -3.48 -9.24 -24.17
N ALA A 546 -3.01 -9.75 -25.32
CA ALA A 546 -1.87 -10.67 -25.41
C ALA A 546 -0.55 -9.98 -25.04
N SER A 547 -0.47 -8.67 -25.30
CA SER A 547 0.53 -7.77 -24.74
C SER A 547 -0.13 -6.43 -24.42
N VAL A 548 0.21 -5.89 -23.27
CA VAL A 548 -0.18 -4.56 -22.79
C VAL A 548 1.11 -3.83 -22.44
N ASN A 549 1.29 -2.62 -22.97
CA ASN A 549 2.35 -1.69 -22.58
C ASN A 549 1.73 -0.31 -22.39
N ALA A 550 2.40 0.53 -21.60
CA ALA A 550 2.04 1.93 -21.38
C ALA A 550 3.31 2.78 -21.45
N VAL A 551 3.24 3.93 -22.13
CA VAL A 551 4.41 4.77 -22.49
C VAL A 551 3.92 6.14 -22.96
N ASP A 552 4.61 7.23 -22.61
CA ASP A 552 4.29 8.60 -23.09
C ASP A 552 5.01 8.84 -24.42
N LEU A 553 4.32 8.62 -25.53
CA LEU A 553 4.90 8.68 -26.88
C LEU A 553 4.81 10.06 -27.52
N ASP A 554 3.92 10.93 -27.05
CA ASP A 554 3.75 12.27 -27.60
C ASP A 554 4.42 13.37 -26.75
N GLY A 555 4.86 13.02 -25.54
CA GLY A 555 5.64 13.85 -24.63
C GLY A 555 4.79 14.88 -23.90
N ASP A 556 3.47 14.65 -23.77
CA ASP A 556 2.58 15.53 -23.01
C ASP A 556 2.59 15.27 -21.50
N GLY A 557 3.26 14.20 -21.06
CA GLY A 557 3.38 13.76 -19.68
C GLY A 557 2.30 12.77 -19.25
N VAL A 558 1.43 12.32 -20.15
CA VAL A 558 0.40 11.31 -19.92
C VAL A 558 0.69 10.09 -20.81
N GLY A 559 0.65 8.91 -20.23
CA GLY A 559 0.94 7.66 -20.91
C GLY A 559 -0.18 7.20 -21.84
N GLU A 560 0.20 6.66 -23.00
CA GLU A 560 -0.71 5.94 -23.87
C GLU A 560 -0.65 4.43 -23.68
N LEU A 561 -1.78 3.76 -23.90
CA LEU A 561 -1.83 2.31 -23.91
C LEU A 561 -1.56 1.73 -25.30
N LEU A 562 -0.61 0.79 -25.36
CA LEU A 562 -0.27 -0.02 -26.53
C LEU A 562 -0.74 -1.45 -26.30
N LEU A 563 -1.78 -1.85 -27.05
CA LEU A 563 -2.46 -3.12 -26.85
C LEU A 563 -2.33 -3.98 -28.10
N SER A 564 -1.90 -5.24 -27.95
CA SER A 564 -1.90 -6.19 -29.06
C SER A 564 -2.73 -7.43 -28.80
N GLY A 565 -3.26 -7.97 -29.89
CA GLY A 565 -3.87 -9.29 -30.00
C GLY A 565 -3.15 -10.12 -31.06
N ASP A 566 -3.71 -11.28 -31.37
CA ASP A 566 -3.23 -12.20 -32.40
C ASP A 566 -3.27 -11.60 -33.81
N THR A 567 -4.20 -10.66 -34.07
CA THR A 567 -4.44 -10.12 -35.42
C THR A 567 -4.40 -8.59 -35.50
N SER A 568 -4.22 -7.91 -34.36
CA SER A 568 -4.33 -6.46 -34.29
C SER A 568 -3.36 -5.85 -33.29
N THR A 569 -3.07 -4.57 -33.50
CA THR A 569 -2.31 -3.72 -32.58
C THR A 569 -2.99 -2.36 -32.56
N TRP A 570 -3.19 -1.85 -31.35
CA TRP A 570 -3.96 -0.65 -31.05
C TRP A 570 -3.12 0.29 -30.20
N TRP A 571 -3.19 1.56 -30.56
CA TRP A 571 -2.66 2.67 -29.76
C TRP A 571 -3.85 3.48 -29.26
N ILE A 572 -3.96 3.56 -27.95
CA ILE A 572 -5.05 4.19 -27.22
C ILE A 572 -4.48 5.45 -26.58
N PRO A 573 -4.99 6.64 -26.94
CA PRO A 573 -4.56 7.89 -26.33
C PRO A 573 -4.98 7.92 -24.85
N PRO A 574 -4.56 8.94 -24.08
CA PRO A 574 -5.03 9.13 -22.72
C PRO A 574 -6.56 9.08 -22.62
N LEU A 575 -7.08 8.41 -21.58
CA LEU A 575 -8.46 7.94 -21.50
C LEU A 575 -9.46 8.98 -20.98
#